data_AF-A0A2N3Y3C2-F1
#
_entry.id   AF-A0A2N3Y3C2-F1
#
_cell.length_a   1.000
_cell.length_b   1.000
_cell.length_c   1.000
_cell.angle_alpha   90.00
_cell.angle_beta   90.00
_cell.angle_gamma   90.00
#
_symmetry.space_group_name_H-M   'P 1'
#
loop_
_entity.id
_entity.type
_entity.pdbx_description
1 polymer ?
#
loop_
_entity_poly.entity_id
_entity_poly.type
_entity_poly.pdbx_seq_one_letter_code
_entity_poly.pdbx_strand_id
1 'polypeptide(L)'
;MVNNADDNHPTDRHHASALRILENGPHAPQCPHGHGPLTTVTDHDAPTGVVMVCPQCGQRRDTEVTMLRTLLNPDHTGFNQPLAIPTENPSVTDTTEIPRVRPEDTHREPLGKITPRETTRDDLADAEETYFDAPEQPTAAPRGRRPDGTIRTTGWLQLGKIPISSGLWAALTGAALGLALIDLQAWLPLLLAAAAFAAWFATTRWLRPASTATNVEQINADELLPGDAVRIYGPIGPVGIVDQVTPANNQQVLVRYSGGTQRFLSEDAHCHLVQLHS
;
A
#
# COMPACT_ATOMS: atom_id res chain seq x y z
N MET A 1 -33.45 20.50 34.00
CA MET A 1 -33.15 21.09 32.69
C MET A 1 -31.80 21.77 32.76
N VAL A 2 -31.04 21.65 31.68
CA VAL A 2 -29.67 22.14 31.41
C VAL A 2 -28.57 21.12 31.73
N ASN A 3 -28.25 20.36 30.67
CA ASN A 3 -27.04 19.59 30.45
C ASN A 3 -25.86 20.55 30.28
N ASN A 4 -24.69 20.21 30.83
CA ASN A 4 -23.40 20.59 30.24
C ASN A 4 -22.56 19.31 30.19
N ALA A 5 -22.44 18.77 28.99
CA ALA A 5 -21.49 17.73 28.65
C ALA A 5 -20.14 18.41 28.41
N ASP A 6 -19.13 17.98 29.17
CA ASP A 6 -17.73 18.26 28.85
C ASP A 6 -17.32 17.42 27.64
N ASP A 7 -17.31 18.04 26.46
CA ASP A 7 -16.69 17.50 25.26
C ASP A 7 -15.16 17.62 25.36
N ASN A 8 -14.53 16.63 25.99
CA ASN A 8 -13.09 16.39 25.83
C ASN A 8 -12.83 15.68 24.50
N HIS A 9 -12.69 16.44 23.42
CA HIS A 9 -12.17 15.96 22.15
C HIS A 9 -10.63 15.88 22.20
N PRO A 10 -10.01 14.70 22.02
CA PRO A 10 -8.57 14.59 21.87
C PRO A 10 -8.19 14.87 20.41
N THR A 11 -8.17 16.13 20.00
CA THR A 11 -7.61 16.56 18.71
C THR A 11 -6.11 16.88 18.84
N ASP A 12 -5.35 16.43 17.84
CA ASP A 12 -4.26 17.18 17.21
C ASP A 12 -2.97 17.48 17.96
N ARG A 13 -2.30 16.46 18.53
CA ARG A 13 -0.86 16.58 18.80
C ARG A 13 0.02 16.40 17.55
N HIS A 14 -0.41 15.59 16.59
CA HIS A 14 0.36 15.33 15.37
C HIS A 14 0.10 16.37 14.26
N HIS A 15 -1.13 16.86 14.10
CA HIS A 15 -1.44 17.93 13.14
C HIS A 15 -0.77 19.27 13.50
N ALA A 16 -0.66 19.58 14.80
CA ALA A 16 0.10 20.73 15.28
C ALA A 16 1.60 20.66 14.92
N SER A 17 2.16 19.46 14.74
CA SER A 17 3.59 19.30 14.48
C SER A 17 3.98 19.63 13.03
N ALA A 18 3.14 19.25 12.05
CA ALA A 18 3.42 19.51 10.63
C ALA A 18 3.23 20.99 10.26
N LEU A 19 2.16 21.63 10.75
CA LEU A 19 1.91 23.06 10.51
C LEU A 19 2.99 23.94 11.16
N ARG A 20 3.49 23.54 12.34
CA ARG A 20 4.58 24.26 13.01
C ARG A 20 5.91 24.23 12.24
N ILE A 21 6.14 23.19 11.44
CA ILE A 21 7.30 23.10 10.54
C ILE A 21 7.15 24.07 9.36
N LEU A 22 5.93 24.27 8.85
CA LEU A 22 5.67 25.26 7.80
C LEU A 22 5.90 26.70 8.27
N GLU A 23 5.57 27.00 9.52
CA GLU A 23 5.71 28.34 10.08
C GLU A 23 7.16 28.69 10.44
N ASN A 24 7.93 27.70 10.89
CA ASN A 24 9.27 27.93 11.47
C ASN A 24 10.41 27.25 10.70
N GLY A 25 10.13 26.57 9.60
CA GLY A 25 11.13 25.88 8.79
C GLY A 25 11.95 26.82 7.90
N PRO A 26 13.16 26.41 7.47
CA PRO A 26 14.01 27.21 6.57
C PRO A 26 13.39 27.45 5.18
N HIS A 27 12.30 26.75 4.86
CA HIS A 27 11.54 26.89 3.62
C HIS A 27 10.12 27.41 3.85
N ALA A 28 9.88 28.11 4.97
CA ALA A 28 8.60 28.74 5.25
C ALA A 28 8.20 29.70 4.12
N PRO A 29 6.98 29.58 3.55
CA PRO A 29 6.50 30.46 2.49
C PRO A 29 6.54 31.92 2.93
N GLN A 30 7.20 32.76 2.12
CA GLN A 30 7.38 34.17 2.42
C GLN A 30 6.24 35.00 1.83
N CYS A 31 5.90 36.10 2.50
CA CYS A 31 4.99 37.10 1.98
C CYS A 31 5.57 37.73 0.70
N PRO A 32 4.80 37.87 -0.39
CA PRO A 32 5.28 38.49 -1.63
C PRO A 32 5.67 39.97 -1.46
N HIS A 33 5.22 40.62 -0.38
CA HIS A 33 5.58 41.99 -0.02
C HIS A 33 6.81 42.10 0.89
N GLY A 34 7.47 40.99 1.25
CA GLY A 34 8.71 41.00 2.04
C GLY A 34 8.55 41.11 3.56
N HIS A 35 7.33 40.94 4.09
CA HIS A 35 7.03 41.01 5.53
C HIS A 35 7.48 39.79 6.35
N GLY A 36 8.13 38.81 5.74
CA GLY A 36 8.57 37.57 6.38
C GLY A 36 7.63 36.38 6.12
N PRO A 37 7.73 35.31 6.94
CA PRO A 37 7.00 34.07 6.73
C PRO A 37 5.51 34.25 6.98
N LEU A 38 4.70 33.51 6.24
CA LEU A 38 3.24 33.45 6.44
C LEU A 38 2.91 32.53 7.63
N THR A 39 1.87 32.87 8.38
CA THR A 39 1.36 32.07 9.51
C THR A 39 0.13 31.28 9.09
N THR A 40 -0.04 30.07 9.62
CA THR A 40 -1.20 29.23 9.30
C THR A 40 -2.40 29.64 10.14
N VAL A 41 -3.56 29.76 9.50
CA VAL A 41 -4.84 30.08 10.15
C VAL A 41 -5.88 29.09 9.62
N THR A 42 -6.70 28.55 10.52
CA THR A 42 -7.85 27.73 10.15
C THR A 42 -8.88 28.59 9.42
N ASP A 43 -9.29 28.16 8.25
CA ASP A 43 -10.31 28.84 7.45
C ASP A 43 -11.22 27.79 6.82
N HIS A 44 -12.50 27.82 7.22
CA HIS A 44 -13.50 26.86 6.76
C HIS A 44 -13.90 27.07 5.30
N ASP A 45 -13.62 28.25 4.73
CA ASP A 45 -13.88 28.54 3.31
C ASP A 45 -12.74 28.06 2.40
N ALA A 46 -11.60 27.65 2.98
CA ALA A 46 -10.46 27.16 2.22
C ALA A 46 -10.61 25.67 1.87
N PRO A 47 -10.22 25.22 0.66
CA PRO A 47 -10.36 23.81 0.23
C PRO A 47 -9.68 22.79 1.15
N THR A 48 -8.65 23.21 1.88
CA THR A 48 -7.89 22.36 2.82
C THR A 48 -8.21 22.64 4.29
N GLY A 49 -9.14 23.55 4.58
CA GLY A 49 -9.46 23.99 5.94
C GLY A 49 -8.41 24.91 6.60
N VAL A 50 -7.30 25.22 5.90
CA VAL A 50 -6.19 26.03 6.41
C VAL A 50 -5.64 26.95 5.30
N VAL A 51 -5.42 28.21 5.64
CA VAL A 51 -4.76 29.21 4.78
C VAL A 51 -3.51 29.76 5.43
N MET A 52 -2.57 30.23 4.62
CA MET A 52 -1.42 30.99 5.10
C MET A 52 -1.67 32.48 4.93
N VAL A 53 -1.57 33.23 6.02
CA VAL A 53 -1.85 34.67 6.06
C VAL A 53 -0.62 35.42 6.53
N CYS A 54 -0.33 36.55 5.89
CA CYS A 54 0.69 37.46 6.37
C CYS A 54 0.14 38.27 7.56
N PRO A 55 0.77 38.22 8.75
CA PRO A 55 0.28 38.95 9.92
C PRO A 55 0.39 40.47 9.77
N GLN A 56 1.24 40.97 8.85
CA GLN A 56 1.44 42.41 8.67
C GLN A 56 0.50 43.04 7.65
N CYS A 57 0.31 42.41 6.48
CA CYS A 57 -0.47 42.99 5.39
C CYS A 57 -1.77 42.24 5.06
N GLY A 58 -2.04 41.13 5.75
CA GLY A 58 -3.26 40.34 5.54
C GLY A 58 -3.28 39.55 4.22
N GLN A 59 -2.18 39.52 3.46
CA GLN A 59 -2.10 38.76 2.23
C GLN A 59 -2.37 37.27 2.50
N ARG A 60 -3.34 36.72 1.79
CA ARG A 60 -3.74 35.31 1.89
C ARG A 60 -3.11 34.50 0.78
N ARG A 61 -2.74 33.26 1.09
CA ARG A 61 -2.30 32.26 0.13
C ARG A 61 -2.89 30.91 0.50
N ASP A 62 -3.60 30.31 -0.44
CA ASP A 62 -4.21 29.00 -0.25
C ASP A 62 -3.11 27.93 -0.16
N THR A 63 -3.33 26.97 0.73
CA THR A 63 -2.40 25.84 0.89
C THR A 63 -2.68 24.85 -0.23
N GLU A 64 -1.92 24.92 -1.32
CA GLU A 64 -2.08 24.00 -2.44
C GLU A 64 -1.81 22.54 -2.02
N VAL A 65 -2.58 21.59 -2.57
CA VAL A 65 -2.40 20.14 -2.35
C VAL A 65 -0.97 19.69 -2.69
N THR A 66 -0.32 20.37 -3.63
CA THR A 66 1.07 20.14 -4.02
C THR A 66 2.06 20.50 -2.91
N MET A 67 1.84 21.59 -2.16
CA MET A 67 2.68 21.92 -1.00
C MET A 67 2.54 20.86 0.11
N LEU A 68 1.31 20.37 0.33
CA LEU A 68 1.07 19.27 1.27
C LEU A 68 1.79 17.98 0.83
N ARG A 69 1.85 17.69 -0.48
CA ARG A 69 2.63 16.56 -1.00
C ARG A 69 4.14 16.73 -0.81
N THR A 70 4.68 17.94 -0.97
CA THR A 70 6.11 18.22 -0.69
C THR A 70 6.43 18.06 0.80
N LEU A 71 5.50 18.36 1.70
CA LEU A 71 5.67 18.14 3.14
C LEU A 71 5.60 16.66 3.54
N LEU A 72 4.79 15.88 2.85
CA LEU A 72 4.67 14.44 3.06
C LEU A 72 5.78 13.64 2.34
N ASN A 73 6.57 14.29 1.47
CA ASN A 73 7.65 13.67 0.71
C ASN A 73 8.76 14.70 0.36
N PRO A 74 9.66 15.05 1.30
CA PRO A 74 10.57 16.20 1.20
C PRO A 74 11.69 16.07 0.16
N ASP A 75 11.85 14.92 -0.49
CA ASP A 75 13.02 14.67 -1.34
C ASP A 75 12.96 15.34 -2.72
N HIS A 76 11.81 15.86 -3.17
CA HIS A 76 11.70 16.40 -4.52
C HIS A 76 10.82 17.67 -4.60
N THR A 77 11.38 18.71 -5.21
CA THR A 77 10.77 19.98 -5.70
C THR A 77 10.81 21.20 -4.76
N GLY A 78 11.42 22.29 -5.24
CA GLY A 78 11.41 23.61 -4.61
C GLY A 78 10.18 24.43 -5.04
N PHE A 79 9.65 25.23 -4.12
CA PHE A 79 8.34 25.92 -4.18
C PHE A 79 8.18 27.05 -5.22
N ASN A 80 9.19 27.32 -6.06
CA ASN A 80 9.25 28.56 -6.85
C ASN A 80 8.83 28.43 -8.33
N GLN A 81 8.30 27.29 -8.76
CA GLN A 81 7.98 27.09 -10.18
C GLN A 81 6.47 27.11 -10.44
N PRO A 82 5.92 28.09 -11.19
CA PRO A 82 4.54 28.03 -11.64
C PRO A 82 4.40 26.91 -12.69
N LEU A 83 3.48 25.96 -12.44
CA LEU A 83 3.23 24.84 -13.34
C LEU A 83 2.17 25.21 -14.39
N ALA A 84 2.48 24.92 -15.65
CA ALA A 84 1.59 25.08 -16.80
C ALA A 84 0.41 24.11 -16.73
N ILE A 85 -0.77 24.58 -17.15
CA ILE A 85 -2.02 23.80 -17.23
C ILE A 85 -1.98 22.94 -18.50
N PRO A 86 -2.11 21.60 -18.43
CA PRO A 86 -2.32 20.77 -19.61
C PRO A 86 -3.82 20.65 -19.94
N THR A 87 -4.15 21.01 -21.18
CA THR A 87 -5.46 20.90 -21.83
C THR A 87 -5.68 19.48 -22.39
N GLU A 88 -6.89 18.95 -22.16
CA GLU A 88 -7.65 17.93 -22.93
C GLU A 88 -7.18 16.46 -23.08
N ASN A 89 -8.08 15.57 -22.61
CA ASN A 89 -8.56 14.25 -23.08
C ASN A 89 -7.63 13.22 -23.75
N PRO A 90 -7.83 11.91 -23.43
CA PRO A 90 -8.48 11.05 -24.42
C PRO A 90 -9.50 10.03 -23.88
N SER A 91 -10.48 9.73 -24.74
CA SER A 91 -11.45 8.64 -24.66
C SER A 91 -10.83 7.27 -24.41
N VAL A 92 -11.50 6.46 -23.59
CA VAL A 92 -11.23 5.02 -23.45
C VAL A 92 -12.48 4.24 -23.84
N THR A 93 -12.38 3.54 -24.97
CA THR A 93 -13.22 2.39 -25.33
C THR A 93 -12.25 1.24 -25.57
N ASP A 94 -12.23 0.23 -24.71
CA ASP A 94 -12.57 -1.14 -25.11
C ASP A 94 -12.56 -2.08 -23.90
N THR A 95 -13.63 -2.85 -23.79
CA THR A 95 -13.92 -3.80 -22.72
C THR A 95 -13.45 -5.18 -23.15
N THR A 96 -12.67 -5.88 -22.32
CA THR A 96 -12.51 -7.33 -22.44
C THR A 96 -12.73 -7.99 -21.08
N GLU A 97 -13.92 -8.57 -20.93
CA GLU A 97 -14.34 -9.42 -19.81
C GLU A 97 -13.56 -10.74 -19.78
N ILE A 98 -13.18 -11.19 -18.58
CA ILE A 98 -12.67 -12.54 -18.28
C ILE A 98 -13.68 -13.21 -17.31
N PRO A 99 -13.90 -14.55 -17.37
CA PRO A 99 -15.12 -15.17 -16.89
C PRO A 99 -15.34 -15.10 -15.36
N ARG A 100 -16.56 -14.70 -15.00
CA ARG A 100 -17.12 -14.70 -13.65
C ARG A 100 -17.27 -16.14 -13.13
N VAL A 101 -16.43 -16.53 -12.17
CA VAL A 101 -16.70 -17.71 -11.33
C VAL A 101 -17.78 -17.32 -10.32
N ARG A 102 -18.82 -18.17 -10.19
CA ARG A 102 -19.93 -17.95 -9.25
C ARG A 102 -19.43 -17.99 -7.81
N PRO A 103 -19.82 -17.04 -6.94
CA PRO A 103 -19.61 -17.15 -5.51
C PRO A 103 -20.68 -18.08 -4.93
N GLU A 104 -20.26 -19.25 -4.44
CA GLU A 104 -21.07 -20.06 -3.53
C GLU A 104 -20.46 -19.90 -2.13
N ASP A 105 -21.20 -19.16 -1.30
CA ASP A 105 -21.22 -19.14 0.18
C ASP A 105 -19.91 -19.43 0.94
N THR A 106 -19.13 -18.37 1.16
CA THR A 106 -18.38 -18.21 2.42
C THR A 106 -18.71 -16.86 3.03
N HIS A 107 -19.73 -16.83 3.90
CA HIS A 107 -19.98 -15.73 4.81
C HIS A 107 -18.75 -15.54 5.73
N ARG A 108 -17.84 -14.63 5.37
CA ARG A 108 -16.88 -14.06 6.31
C ARG A 108 -17.53 -12.86 6.96
N GLU A 109 -17.89 -12.97 8.23
CA GLU A 109 -18.50 -11.87 8.96
C GLU A 109 -17.42 -10.81 9.27
N PRO A 110 -17.57 -9.58 8.77
CA PRO A 110 -16.65 -8.50 9.12
C PRO A 110 -16.85 -8.16 10.60
N LEU A 111 -15.76 -8.17 11.37
CA LEU A 111 -15.79 -7.92 12.83
C LEU A 111 -16.04 -6.43 13.12
N GLY A 112 -17.25 -5.97 12.82
CA GLY A 112 -17.73 -4.61 13.04
C GLY A 112 -18.93 -4.61 13.98
N LYS A 113 -18.69 -4.86 15.29
CA LYS A 113 -19.44 -4.39 16.48
C LYS A 113 -19.23 -5.35 17.66
N ILE A 114 -18.14 -5.18 18.40
CA ILE A 114 -18.10 -5.67 19.79
C ILE A 114 -18.60 -4.53 20.67
N THR A 115 -19.92 -4.47 20.88
CA THR A 115 -20.52 -3.80 22.03
C THR A 115 -20.48 -4.75 23.23
N PRO A 116 -20.12 -4.29 24.44
CA PRO A 116 -20.05 -5.13 25.62
C PRO A 116 -21.47 -5.44 26.11
N ARG A 117 -21.88 -6.71 26.09
CA ARG A 117 -23.14 -7.13 26.72
C ARG A 117 -22.99 -8.44 27.48
N GLU A 118 -23.04 -8.29 28.80
CA GLU A 118 -23.57 -9.20 29.82
C GLU A 118 -23.33 -10.71 29.66
N THR A 119 -22.32 -11.17 30.41
CA THR A 119 -22.28 -12.49 31.06
C THR A 119 -23.64 -12.87 31.65
N THR A 120 -24.25 -13.93 31.12
CA THR A 120 -25.16 -14.80 31.87
C THR A 120 -24.52 -16.16 32.00
N ARG A 121 -24.41 -16.62 33.24
CA ARG A 121 -23.60 -17.74 33.72
C ARG A 121 -24.51 -18.95 33.94
N ASP A 122 -25.14 -19.48 32.88
CA ASP A 122 -26.00 -20.68 33.03
C ASP A 122 -26.06 -21.67 31.83
N ASP A 123 -25.36 -21.45 30.70
CA ASP A 123 -25.47 -22.34 29.52
C ASP A 123 -24.23 -23.24 29.25
N LEU A 124 -23.49 -23.62 30.29
CA LEU A 124 -22.34 -24.56 30.16
C LEU A 124 -22.73 -25.95 30.68
N ALA A 125 -23.41 -26.74 29.86
CA ALA A 125 -23.53 -28.18 30.10
C ALA A 125 -23.47 -29.08 28.85
N ASP A 126 -23.80 -28.61 27.64
CA ASP A 126 -23.96 -29.52 26.48
C ASP A 126 -23.31 -29.01 25.18
N ALA A 127 -22.04 -28.61 25.20
CA ALA A 127 -21.29 -28.29 23.98
C ALA A 127 -19.86 -28.87 24.01
N GLU A 128 -19.75 -30.16 24.32
CA GLU A 128 -18.64 -30.97 23.79
C GLU A 128 -19.03 -31.44 22.38
N GLU A 129 -18.07 -31.43 21.45
CA GLU A 129 -18.16 -31.91 20.06
C GLU A 129 -18.69 -30.93 18.98
N THR A 130 -18.01 -29.79 18.82
CA THR A 130 -17.72 -29.29 17.47
C THR A 130 -16.27 -28.82 17.42
N TYR A 131 -15.37 -29.79 17.19
CA TYR A 131 -13.99 -29.53 16.83
C TYR A 131 -14.00 -28.81 15.47
N PHE A 132 -13.97 -27.48 15.53
CA PHE A 132 -13.82 -26.61 14.37
C PHE A 132 -12.47 -26.95 13.72
N ASP A 133 -12.51 -27.48 12.50
CA ASP A 133 -11.35 -27.53 11.60
C ASP A 133 -10.88 -26.09 11.35
N ALA A 134 -9.98 -25.61 12.20
CA ALA A 134 -9.26 -24.38 11.94
C ALA A 134 -8.43 -24.59 10.67
N PRO A 135 -8.52 -23.69 9.66
CA PRO A 135 -7.72 -23.83 8.45
C PRO A 135 -6.25 -23.87 8.82
N GLU A 136 -5.56 -24.90 8.34
CA GLU A 136 -4.14 -25.19 8.59
C GLU A 136 -3.28 -23.92 8.47
N GLN A 137 -2.89 -23.39 9.62
CA GLN A 137 -1.92 -22.30 9.69
C GLN A 137 -0.56 -22.89 9.26
N PRO A 138 0.13 -22.32 8.24
CA PRO A 138 1.39 -22.87 7.76
C PRO A 138 2.41 -22.93 8.90
N THR A 139 2.83 -24.14 9.27
CA THR A 139 3.72 -24.42 10.41
C THR A 139 5.17 -23.97 10.20
N ALA A 140 5.54 -23.51 9.00
CA ALA A 140 6.85 -22.98 8.68
C ALA A 140 6.80 -21.48 8.40
N ALA A 141 7.62 -20.70 9.11
CA ALA A 141 7.71 -19.26 8.89
C ALA A 141 8.10 -18.96 7.43
N PRO A 142 7.39 -18.04 6.75
CA PRO A 142 7.61 -17.77 5.33
C PRO A 142 9.03 -17.27 5.05
N ARG A 143 9.67 -17.85 4.03
CA ARG A 143 11.03 -17.48 3.60
C ARG A 143 11.04 -16.10 2.94
N GLY A 144 12.11 -15.34 3.16
CA GLY A 144 12.29 -14.05 2.50
C GLY A 144 11.49 -12.90 3.11
N ARG A 145 11.09 -13.02 4.39
CA ARG A 145 10.55 -11.89 5.17
C ARG A 145 11.63 -10.81 5.30
N ARG A 146 11.26 -9.58 4.96
CA ARG A 146 12.10 -8.38 5.06
C ARG A 146 11.88 -7.66 6.40
N PRO A 147 12.78 -6.74 6.78
CA PRO A 147 12.62 -5.94 8.00
C PRO A 147 11.34 -5.09 8.02
N ASP A 148 10.82 -4.73 6.84
CA ASP A 148 9.54 -4.01 6.67
C ASP A 148 8.30 -4.93 6.79
N GLY A 149 8.51 -6.20 7.14
CA GLY A 149 7.48 -7.22 7.31
C GLY A 149 6.91 -7.77 6.01
N THR A 150 7.37 -7.28 4.85
CA THR A 150 6.96 -7.81 3.56
C THR A 150 7.68 -9.11 3.26
N ILE A 151 7.02 -9.99 2.51
CA ILE A 151 7.53 -11.30 2.13
C ILE A 151 7.82 -11.25 0.64
N ARG A 152 9.08 -11.51 0.27
CA ARG A 152 9.48 -11.61 -1.13
C ARG A 152 8.85 -12.86 -1.73
N THR A 153 8.21 -12.69 -2.89
CA THR A 153 7.66 -13.81 -3.66
C THR A 153 8.54 -14.11 -4.87
N THR A 154 8.74 -15.39 -5.19
CA THR A 154 9.53 -15.80 -6.36
C THR A 154 8.79 -15.57 -7.67
N GLY A 155 9.55 -15.48 -8.76
CA GLY A 155 9.08 -15.89 -10.08
C GLY A 155 8.75 -14.78 -11.07
N TRP A 156 8.44 -13.56 -10.62
CA TRP A 156 7.86 -12.57 -11.51
C TRP A 156 8.43 -11.16 -11.32
N LEU A 157 8.84 -10.55 -12.43
CA LEU A 157 9.02 -9.11 -12.60
C LEU A 157 7.69 -8.54 -13.11
N GLN A 158 7.36 -7.32 -12.69
CA GLN A 158 6.18 -6.61 -13.17
C GLN A 158 6.63 -5.42 -14.02
N LEU A 159 6.21 -5.40 -15.28
CA LEU A 159 6.38 -4.23 -16.16
C LEU A 159 4.99 -3.61 -16.36
N GLY A 160 4.70 -2.55 -15.61
CA GLY A 160 3.36 -1.96 -15.56
C GLY A 160 2.33 -2.94 -14.98
N LYS A 161 1.40 -3.44 -15.80
CA LYS A 161 0.39 -4.43 -15.40
C LYS A 161 0.72 -5.86 -15.81
N ILE A 162 1.82 -6.07 -16.54
CA ILE A 162 2.13 -7.36 -17.17
C ILE A 162 3.07 -8.19 -16.28
N PRO A 163 2.65 -9.40 -15.86
CA PRO A 163 3.53 -10.43 -15.31
C PRO A 163 4.63 -10.81 -16.30
N ILE A 164 5.90 -10.80 -15.89
CA ILE A 164 6.95 -11.42 -16.68
C ILE A 164 7.84 -12.31 -15.82
N SER A 165 8.05 -13.56 -16.27
CA SER A 165 8.93 -14.47 -15.57
C SER A 165 10.36 -13.94 -15.56
N SER A 166 10.91 -13.72 -14.36
CA SER A 166 12.29 -13.23 -14.22
C SER A 166 13.34 -14.27 -14.64
N GLY A 167 13.03 -15.55 -14.49
CA GLY A 167 13.87 -16.65 -14.98
C GLY A 167 13.87 -16.73 -16.51
N LEU A 168 12.74 -16.46 -17.16
CA LEU A 168 12.67 -16.39 -18.62
C LEU A 168 13.55 -15.25 -19.15
N TRP A 169 13.52 -14.07 -18.53
CA TRP A 169 14.41 -12.97 -18.89
C TRP A 169 15.89 -13.32 -18.72
N ALA A 170 16.25 -14.03 -17.64
CA ALA A 170 17.62 -14.49 -17.46
C ALA A 170 18.04 -15.43 -18.60
N ALA A 171 17.19 -16.39 -18.96
CA ALA A 171 17.44 -17.33 -20.06
C ALA A 171 17.56 -16.60 -21.41
N LEU A 172 16.64 -15.66 -21.72
CA LEU A 172 16.67 -14.86 -22.95
C LEU A 172 17.92 -13.98 -23.04
N THR A 173 18.37 -13.41 -21.91
CA THR A 173 19.60 -12.61 -21.87
C THR A 173 20.82 -13.49 -22.14
N GLY A 174 20.87 -14.68 -21.55
CA GLY A 174 21.91 -15.67 -21.84
C GLY A 174 21.90 -16.13 -23.30
N ALA A 175 20.72 -16.40 -23.87
CA ALA A 175 20.56 -16.77 -25.27
C ALA A 175 21.02 -15.65 -26.22
N ALA A 176 20.64 -14.40 -25.94
CA ALA A 176 21.04 -13.23 -26.72
C ALA A 176 22.56 -13.04 -26.70
N LEU A 177 23.19 -13.21 -25.54
CA LEU A 177 24.65 -13.17 -25.42
C LEU A 177 25.30 -14.31 -26.22
N GLY A 178 24.75 -15.52 -26.18
CA GLY A 178 25.27 -16.64 -26.97
C GLY A 178 25.06 -16.48 -28.47
N LEU A 179 23.98 -15.83 -28.90
CA LEU A 179 23.77 -15.45 -30.31
C LEU A 179 24.81 -14.44 -30.79
N ALA A 180 25.16 -13.47 -29.95
CA ALA A 180 26.23 -12.51 -30.26
C ALA A 180 27.62 -13.17 -30.38
N LEU A 181 27.78 -14.40 -29.87
CA LEU A 181 29.02 -15.18 -29.88
C LEU A 181 28.95 -16.40 -30.80
N ILE A 182 27.96 -16.47 -31.69
CA ILE A 182 27.67 -17.70 -32.46
C ILE A 182 28.80 -18.13 -33.38
N ASP A 183 29.60 -17.19 -33.88
CA ASP A 183 30.74 -17.45 -34.77
C ASP A 183 31.87 -18.24 -34.09
N LEU A 184 31.92 -18.22 -32.76
CA LEU A 184 32.86 -19.05 -32.00
C LEU A 184 32.38 -20.51 -32.01
N GLN A 185 31.10 -20.73 -31.67
CA GLN A 185 30.53 -22.05 -31.44
C GLN A 185 28.99 -22.02 -31.51
N ALA A 186 28.40 -22.80 -32.42
CA ALA A 186 26.95 -22.77 -32.71
C ALA A 186 26.02 -23.15 -31.53
N TRP A 187 26.54 -23.87 -30.53
CA TRP A 187 25.81 -24.32 -29.34
C TRP A 187 25.82 -23.31 -28.17
N LEU A 188 26.57 -22.20 -28.29
CA LEU A 188 26.67 -21.17 -27.25
C LEU A 188 25.33 -20.54 -26.82
N PRO A 189 24.37 -20.23 -27.71
CA PRO A 189 23.06 -19.71 -27.31
C PRO A 189 22.35 -20.62 -26.30
N LEU A 190 22.40 -21.94 -26.51
CA LEU A 190 21.75 -22.90 -25.64
C LEU A 190 22.47 -23.02 -24.30
N LEU A 191 23.80 -23.12 -24.32
CA LEU A 191 24.60 -23.22 -23.09
C LEU A 191 24.46 -21.99 -22.21
N LEU A 192 24.57 -20.80 -22.79
CA LEU A 192 24.51 -19.54 -22.04
C LEU A 192 23.10 -19.26 -21.52
N ALA A 193 22.04 -19.63 -22.26
CA ALA A 193 20.67 -19.59 -21.75
C ALA A 193 20.50 -20.48 -20.51
N ALA A 194 20.96 -21.74 -20.58
CA ALA A 194 20.89 -22.68 -19.47
C ALA A 194 21.73 -22.21 -18.27
N ALA A 195 22.95 -21.71 -18.50
CA ALA A 195 23.83 -21.20 -17.45
C ALA A 195 23.25 -19.95 -16.78
N ALA A 196 22.70 -18.99 -17.54
CA ALA A 196 22.07 -17.80 -16.99
C ALA A 196 20.82 -18.14 -16.16
N PHE A 197 20.00 -19.09 -16.63
CA PHE A 197 18.86 -19.58 -15.86
C PHE A 197 19.31 -20.28 -14.56
N ALA A 198 20.32 -21.14 -14.62
CA ALA A 198 20.86 -21.82 -13.44
C ALA A 198 21.45 -20.82 -12.42
N ALA A 199 22.16 -19.80 -12.89
CA ALA A 199 22.68 -18.72 -12.04
C ALA A 199 21.55 -17.92 -11.37
N TRP A 200 20.50 -17.58 -12.13
CA TRP A 200 19.30 -16.94 -11.58
C TRP A 200 18.62 -17.82 -10.53
N PHE A 201 18.46 -19.11 -10.80
CA PHE A 201 17.85 -20.07 -9.88
C PHE A 201 18.67 -20.22 -8.59
N ALA A 202 20.00 -20.36 -8.69
CA ALA A 202 20.89 -20.41 -7.53
C ALA A 202 20.81 -19.12 -6.71
N THR A 203 20.76 -17.97 -7.37
CA THR A 203 20.64 -16.66 -6.70
C THR A 203 19.32 -16.53 -5.94
N THR A 204 18.20 -16.92 -6.57
CA THR A 204 16.87 -16.84 -5.95
C THR A 204 16.65 -17.89 -4.86
N ARG A 205 17.31 -19.06 -4.96
CA ARG A 205 17.17 -20.13 -3.97
C ARG A 205 18.09 -19.97 -2.76
N TRP A 206 19.34 -19.52 -2.96
CA TRP A 206 20.36 -19.53 -1.90
C TRP A 206 20.75 -18.15 -1.39
N LEU A 207 20.92 -17.17 -2.27
CA LEU A 207 21.36 -15.82 -1.85
C LEU A 207 20.18 -14.98 -1.36
N ARG A 208 19.01 -15.11 -1.99
CA ARG A 208 17.82 -14.31 -1.69
C ARG A 208 16.57 -15.18 -1.71
N PRO A 209 16.43 -16.11 -0.74
CA PRO A 209 15.29 -17.00 -0.67
C PRO A 209 13.98 -16.19 -0.64
N ALA A 210 13.02 -16.61 -1.44
CA ALA A 210 11.69 -16.02 -1.53
C ALA A 210 10.65 -17.13 -1.44
N SER A 211 9.47 -16.79 -0.91
CA SER A 211 8.35 -17.73 -0.76
C SER A 211 7.56 -17.84 -2.06
N THR A 212 6.87 -18.96 -2.25
CA THR A 212 5.88 -19.05 -3.34
C THR A 212 4.56 -18.49 -2.82
N ALA A 213 3.86 -17.70 -3.64
CA ALA A 213 2.56 -17.15 -3.28
C ALA A 213 1.57 -17.42 -4.40
N THR A 214 0.45 -18.06 -4.05
CA THR A 214 -0.65 -18.35 -4.98
C THR A 214 -1.79 -17.38 -4.66
N ASN A 215 -2.32 -16.71 -5.67
CA ASN A 215 -3.48 -15.85 -5.50
C ASN A 215 -4.71 -16.73 -5.28
N VAL A 216 -5.39 -16.54 -4.17
CA VAL A 216 -6.58 -17.31 -3.78
C VAL A 216 -7.83 -16.57 -4.23
N GLU A 217 -7.93 -15.30 -3.86
CA GLU A 217 -9.15 -14.52 -4.02
C GLU A 217 -8.80 -13.02 -4.20
N GLN A 218 -9.77 -12.26 -4.71
CA GLN A 218 -9.72 -10.82 -4.78
C GLN A 218 -10.83 -10.25 -3.91
N ILE A 219 -10.46 -9.51 -2.86
CA ILE A 219 -11.38 -8.92 -1.89
C ILE A 219 -11.21 -7.41 -1.87
N ASN A 220 -12.20 -6.69 -1.35
CA ASN A 220 -12.07 -5.25 -1.19
C ASN A 220 -11.18 -4.90 0.00
N ALA A 221 -10.70 -3.66 0.06
CA ALA A 221 -9.73 -3.27 1.08
C ALA A 221 -10.38 -3.14 2.47
N ASP A 222 -11.67 -2.82 2.52
CA ASP A 222 -12.48 -2.75 3.74
C ASP A 222 -12.82 -4.13 4.31
N GLU A 223 -12.81 -5.16 3.48
CA GLU A 223 -13.02 -6.57 3.86
C GLU A 223 -11.75 -7.26 4.38
N LEU A 224 -10.60 -6.58 4.38
CA LEU A 224 -9.34 -7.14 4.85
C LEU A 224 -9.36 -7.42 6.35
N LEU A 225 -8.90 -8.61 6.74
CA LEU A 225 -8.82 -9.02 8.13
C LEU A 225 -7.37 -9.05 8.63
N PRO A 226 -7.14 -8.76 9.93
CA PRO A 226 -5.85 -9.01 10.56
C PRO A 226 -5.40 -10.47 10.36
N GLY A 227 -4.17 -10.66 9.89
CA GLY A 227 -3.59 -11.95 9.55
C GLY A 227 -3.61 -12.28 8.05
N ASP A 228 -4.41 -11.58 7.25
CA ASP A 228 -4.49 -11.82 5.81
C ASP A 228 -3.16 -11.50 5.12
N ALA A 229 -2.73 -12.39 4.22
CA ALA A 229 -1.57 -12.16 3.37
C ALA A 229 -2.04 -11.58 2.04
N VAL A 230 -1.63 -10.34 1.74
CA VAL A 230 -2.10 -9.58 0.57
C VAL A 230 -0.94 -9.07 -0.28
N ARG A 231 -1.13 -9.01 -1.60
CA ARG A 231 -0.16 -8.36 -2.49
C ARG A 231 -0.34 -6.85 -2.51
N ILE A 232 0.76 -6.14 -2.29
CA ILE A 232 0.76 -4.69 -2.05
C ILE A 232 0.66 -3.85 -3.35
N TYR A 233 1.04 -4.42 -4.50
CA TYR A 233 1.22 -3.68 -5.77
C TYR A 233 0.45 -4.28 -6.95
N GLY A 234 -0.57 -5.10 -6.70
CA GLY A 234 -1.37 -5.78 -7.71
C GLY A 234 -1.23 -7.31 -7.67
N PRO A 235 -1.49 -8.02 -8.77
CA PRO A 235 -1.57 -9.49 -8.78
C PRO A 235 -0.21 -10.17 -8.61
N ILE A 236 0.87 -9.40 -8.66
CA ILE A 236 2.26 -9.83 -8.54
C ILE A 236 3.00 -8.82 -7.66
N GLY A 237 3.93 -9.31 -6.86
CA GLY A 237 4.76 -8.45 -6.01
C GLY A 237 4.96 -8.99 -4.59
N PRO A 238 5.59 -8.18 -3.73
CA PRO A 238 5.78 -8.53 -2.33
C PRO A 238 4.42 -8.64 -1.62
N VAL A 239 4.39 -9.54 -0.65
CA VAL A 239 3.20 -9.83 0.14
C VAL A 239 3.35 -9.17 1.51
N GLY A 240 2.35 -8.41 1.93
CA GLY A 240 2.23 -7.90 3.28
C GLY A 240 1.26 -8.75 4.07
N ILE A 241 1.57 -9.04 5.33
CA ILE A 241 0.59 -9.59 6.27
C ILE A 241 -0.10 -8.41 6.92
N VAL A 242 -1.43 -8.34 6.80
CA VAL A 242 -2.28 -7.32 7.42
C VAL A 242 -2.21 -7.50 8.93
N ASP A 243 -1.90 -6.41 9.64
CA ASP A 243 -1.86 -6.35 11.09
C ASP A 243 -3.11 -5.67 11.63
N GLN A 244 -3.54 -4.59 10.98
CA GLN A 244 -4.72 -3.83 11.38
C GLN A 244 -5.31 -3.12 10.17
N VAL A 245 -6.65 -3.04 10.13
CA VAL A 245 -7.40 -2.23 9.16
C VAL A 245 -8.23 -1.24 9.95
N THR A 246 -8.03 0.05 9.69
CA THR A 246 -8.75 1.13 10.36
C THR A 246 -9.47 1.97 9.32
N PRO A 247 -10.77 2.25 9.48
CA PRO A 247 -11.46 3.18 8.60
C PRO A 247 -10.81 4.57 8.68
N ALA A 248 -10.61 5.19 7.52
CA ALA A 248 -10.10 6.54 7.37
C ALA A 248 -11.15 7.43 6.67
N ASN A 249 -10.89 8.72 6.62
CA ASN A 249 -11.82 9.67 5.99
C ASN A 249 -11.82 9.48 4.46
N ASN A 250 -12.93 9.84 3.81
CA ASN A 250 -13.11 9.85 2.35
C ASN A 250 -13.12 8.47 1.68
N GLN A 251 -13.85 7.49 2.23
CA GLN A 251 -13.98 6.14 1.66
C GLN A 251 -12.62 5.44 1.50
N GLN A 252 -11.76 5.61 2.49
CA GLN A 252 -10.43 5.02 2.52
C GLN A 252 -10.25 4.20 3.77
N VAL A 253 -9.44 3.17 3.68
CA VAL A 253 -8.99 2.36 4.81
C VAL A 253 -7.48 2.47 4.96
N LEU A 254 -7.05 2.67 6.20
CA LEU A 254 -5.65 2.58 6.58
C LEU A 254 -5.33 1.13 6.92
N VAL A 255 -4.57 0.48 6.05
CA VAL A 255 -4.07 -0.87 6.25
C VAL A 255 -2.65 -0.80 6.80
N ARG A 256 -2.46 -1.31 8.02
CA ARG A 256 -1.14 -1.50 8.64
C ARG A 256 -0.69 -2.93 8.43
N TYR A 257 0.57 -3.11 8.07
CA TYR A 257 1.19 -4.42 7.85
C TYR A 257 2.11 -4.78 9.01
N SER A 258 2.34 -6.08 9.21
CA SER A 258 3.08 -6.64 10.36
C SER A 258 4.52 -6.15 10.54
N GLY A 259 5.11 -5.44 9.57
CA GLY A 259 6.43 -4.81 9.72
C GLY A 259 6.39 -3.30 9.79
N GLY A 260 5.27 -2.73 10.22
CA GLY A 260 5.13 -1.30 10.51
C GLY A 260 4.87 -0.42 9.30
N THR A 261 4.91 -0.97 8.09
CA THR A 261 4.48 -0.27 6.88
C THR A 261 2.97 -0.03 6.94
N GLN A 262 2.49 1.12 6.47
CA GLN A 262 1.07 1.45 6.42
C GLN A 262 0.69 2.04 5.06
N ARG A 263 -0.54 1.82 4.62
CA ARG A 263 -1.07 2.37 3.37
C ARG A 263 -2.52 2.77 3.49
N PHE A 264 -2.85 3.90 2.88
CA PHE A 264 -4.22 4.28 2.59
C PHE A 264 -4.63 3.62 1.28
N LEU A 265 -5.71 2.85 1.33
CA LEU A 265 -6.35 2.24 0.16
C LEU A 265 -7.77 2.78 0.08
N SER A 266 -8.32 2.89 -1.12
CA SER A 266 -9.77 3.10 -1.28
C SER A 266 -10.50 1.90 -0.69
N GLU A 267 -11.67 2.07 -0.07
CA GLU A 267 -12.50 0.96 0.43
C GLU A 267 -12.74 -0.09 -0.68
N ASP A 268 -13.14 0.37 -1.87
CA ASP A 268 -13.36 -0.48 -3.06
C ASP A 268 -12.07 -0.95 -3.75
N ALA A 269 -10.88 -0.67 -3.20
CA ALA A 269 -9.64 -1.07 -3.83
C ALA A 269 -9.46 -2.59 -3.74
N HIS A 270 -9.49 -3.25 -4.90
CA HIS A 270 -9.32 -4.68 -4.94
C HIS A 270 -7.91 -5.14 -4.54
N CYS A 271 -7.86 -5.97 -3.50
CA CYS A 271 -6.67 -6.56 -2.92
C CYS A 271 -6.61 -8.06 -3.25
N HIS A 272 -5.43 -8.56 -3.64
CA HIS A 272 -5.26 -9.98 -3.94
C HIS A 272 -4.80 -10.73 -2.69
N LEU A 273 -5.69 -11.55 -2.13
CA LEU A 273 -5.36 -12.51 -1.08
C LEU A 273 -4.46 -13.59 -1.65
N VAL A 274 -3.44 -13.94 -0.87
CA VAL A 274 -2.48 -14.96 -1.26
C VAL A 274 -2.27 -15.98 -0.17
N GLN A 275 -2.05 -17.21 -0.60
CA GLN A 275 -1.55 -18.27 0.25
C GLN A 275 -0.04 -18.40 0.06
N LEU A 276 0.69 -18.27 1.16
CA LEU A 276 2.14 -18.39 1.20
C LEU A 276 2.54 -19.85 1.42
N HIS A 277 3.41 -20.34 0.55
CA HIS A 277 4.00 -21.66 0.62
C HIS A 277 5.49 -21.52 0.95
N SER A 278 5.92 -22.21 2.01
CA SER A 278 7.29 -22.13 2.54
C SER A 278 8.28 -22.82 1.64
#